data_AF-A0A2M7WEJ2-F1
#
_entry.id   AF-A0A2M7WEJ2-F1
#
_cell.length_a   1.000
_cell.length_b   1.000
_cell.length_c   1.000
_cell.angle_alpha   90.00
_cell.angle_beta   90.00
_cell.angle_gamma   90.00
#
_symmetry.space_group_name_H-M   'P 1'
#
loop_
_entity.id
_entity.type
_entity.pdbx_description
1 polymer ?
#
loop_
_entity_poly.entity_id
_entity_poly.type
_entity_poly.pdbx_seq_one_letter_code
_entity_poly.pdbx_strand_id
1 'polypeptide(L)'
;MILAAKKVIMAKIETVYGTAATPSPATDALAVTNFSLTPLEGVELAPAVVKPVLGEDAAIPMTGLGCKIEFDVPLPNATMAGTIPWWGRLMRGCGWSETNTPGTKTIYALVGSGFESLTFEAYRDGVKHQAVGCRGDWSFKVTAAGEAVMHFAFTGLYKPVADGALPSGTVLPNLDIYPADATYTNSFVLHGVSLGLKDLEIKLGNDVQHRHLTNAERIDIVGQKPSGTATVEEPSVATFDAWAKAQSGAAGALEIKHGLGSGKSLVIACPRVQIGKPGFSDDAGVSFLGLPLRVLNSAQTAHDAITVTLQ
;
A
#
# COMPACT_ATOMS: atom_id res chain seq x y z
N MET A 1 21.32 -8.20 -24.46
CA MET A 1 20.98 -8.96 -23.23
C MET A 1 20.30 -7.98 -22.29
N ILE A 2 19.12 -8.31 -21.75
CA ILE A 2 18.38 -7.45 -20.82
C ILE A 2 18.80 -7.82 -19.39
N LEU A 3 19.36 -6.86 -18.65
CA LEU A 3 19.79 -7.07 -17.28
C LEU A 3 18.60 -6.96 -16.30
N ALA A 4 18.32 -8.03 -15.57
CA ALA A 4 17.25 -8.06 -14.57
C ALA A 4 17.46 -7.03 -13.45
N ALA A 5 18.70 -6.71 -13.07
CA ALA A 5 18.99 -5.75 -12.00
C ALA A 5 18.83 -4.27 -12.44
N LYS A 6 18.73 -3.99 -13.75
CA LYS A 6 18.68 -2.62 -14.27
C LYS A 6 17.25 -2.23 -14.62
N LYS A 7 16.56 -1.64 -13.64
CA LYS A 7 15.16 -1.24 -13.75
C LYS A 7 14.94 0.20 -13.28
N VAL A 8 13.97 0.88 -13.89
CA VAL A 8 13.44 2.17 -13.43
C VAL A 8 11.92 2.08 -13.43
N ILE A 9 11.28 2.49 -12.35
CA ILE A 9 9.83 2.61 -12.27
C ILE A 9 9.45 4.06 -12.01
N MET A 10 8.43 4.52 -12.72
CA MET A 10 7.83 5.84 -12.56
C MET A 10 6.32 5.71 -12.43
N ALA A 11 5.70 6.65 -11.71
CA ALA A 11 4.26 6.72 -11.56
C ALA A 11 3.78 8.16 -11.60
N LYS A 12 2.67 8.41 -12.29
CA LYS A 12 2.04 9.74 -12.37
C LYS A 12 0.52 9.63 -12.29
N ILE A 13 -0.11 10.60 -11.63
CA ILE A 13 -1.58 10.69 -11.56
C ILE A 13 -2.15 11.03 -12.92
N GLU A 14 -3.22 10.34 -13.29
CA GLU A 14 -3.96 10.59 -14.52
C GLU A 14 -4.92 11.76 -14.36
N THR A 15 -4.90 12.69 -15.32
CA THR A 15 -5.94 13.73 -15.40
C THR A 15 -7.27 13.16 -15.86
N VAL A 16 -7.22 12.14 -16.72
CA VAL A 16 -8.39 11.43 -17.26
C VAL A 16 -8.14 9.93 -17.12
N TYR A 17 -9.06 9.22 -16.48
CA TYR A 17 -8.96 7.79 -16.24
C TYR A 17 -8.63 6.99 -17.51
N GLY A 18 -7.62 6.14 -17.44
CA GLY A 18 -7.22 5.24 -18.54
C GLY A 18 -6.50 5.94 -19.70
N THR A 19 -6.27 7.25 -19.59
CA THR A 19 -5.46 8.02 -20.54
C THR A 19 -4.06 8.20 -19.97
N ALA A 20 -3.05 7.74 -20.70
CA ALA A 20 -1.67 7.76 -20.24
C ALA A 20 -1.23 9.18 -19.88
N ALA A 21 -0.89 9.38 -18.61
CA ALA A 21 -0.07 10.51 -18.19
C ALA A 21 1.39 10.23 -18.59
N THR A 22 2.18 11.28 -18.82
CA THR A 22 3.61 11.15 -19.16
C THR A 22 4.47 11.39 -17.90
N PRO A 23 5.01 10.34 -17.24
CA PRO A 23 5.91 10.51 -16.11
C PRO A 23 7.21 11.18 -16.54
N SER A 24 7.69 12.12 -15.74
CA SER A 24 8.99 12.75 -15.88
C SER A 24 10.04 11.97 -15.09
N PRO A 25 11.18 11.57 -15.68
CA PRO A 25 12.23 10.85 -14.97
C PRO A 25 12.88 11.64 -13.84
N ALA A 26 12.78 12.98 -13.87
CA ALA A 26 13.34 13.84 -12.84
C ALA A 26 12.45 13.99 -11.58
N THR A 27 11.15 13.69 -11.67
CA THR A 27 10.18 13.96 -10.58
C THR A 27 9.32 12.74 -10.22
N ASP A 28 9.08 11.87 -11.19
CA ASP A 28 8.05 10.83 -11.10
C ASP A 28 8.67 9.43 -10.94
N ALA A 29 10.00 9.33 -10.85
CA ALA A 29 10.70 8.11 -10.47
C ALA A 29 10.42 7.73 -9.01
N LEU A 30 10.37 6.43 -8.75
CA LEU A 30 10.12 5.87 -7.42
C LEU A 30 11.37 5.14 -6.91
N ALA A 31 11.73 5.38 -5.66
CA ALA A 31 12.74 4.59 -4.96
C ALA A 31 12.01 3.52 -4.14
N VAL A 32 12.01 2.29 -4.64
CA VAL A 32 11.22 1.18 -4.07
C VAL A 32 12.07 -0.06 -3.88
N THR A 33 11.65 -0.92 -2.95
CA THR A 33 12.21 -2.25 -2.73
C THR A 33 11.19 -3.32 -3.13
N ASN A 34 11.63 -4.58 -3.26
CA ASN A 34 10.77 -5.73 -3.57
C ASN A 34 9.87 -5.57 -4.81
N PHE A 35 10.37 -4.88 -5.84
CA PHE A 35 9.59 -4.60 -7.05
C PHE A 35 9.28 -5.86 -7.87
N SER A 36 7.98 -6.10 -8.04
CA SER A 36 7.40 -7.14 -8.89
C SER A 36 6.48 -6.52 -9.95
N LEU A 37 6.53 -7.06 -11.17
CA LEU A 37 5.70 -6.67 -12.30
C LEU A 37 5.22 -7.94 -13.00
N THR A 38 3.90 -8.13 -13.02
CA THR A 38 3.23 -9.09 -13.88
C THR A 38 2.71 -8.32 -15.09
N PRO A 39 3.43 -8.35 -16.23
CA PRO A 39 3.22 -7.41 -17.33
C PRO A 39 2.00 -7.73 -18.17
N LEU A 40 1.50 -8.96 -18.13
CA LEU A 40 0.34 -9.41 -18.87
C LEU A 40 -0.42 -10.41 -18.00
N GLU A 41 -1.63 -10.03 -17.61
CA GLU A 41 -2.65 -10.92 -17.08
C GLU A 41 -3.83 -10.92 -18.04
N GLY A 42 -4.51 -12.04 -18.19
CA GLY A 42 -5.71 -12.13 -18.99
C GLY A 42 -6.35 -13.50 -18.86
N VAL A 43 -7.56 -13.62 -19.38
CA VAL A 43 -8.30 -14.88 -19.39
C VAL A 43 -8.12 -15.54 -20.74
N GLU A 44 -7.55 -16.74 -20.73
CA GLU A 44 -7.50 -17.64 -21.89
C GLU A 44 -8.75 -18.52 -21.88
N LEU A 45 -9.40 -18.63 -23.04
CA LEU A 45 -10.52 -19.54 -23.23
C LEU A 45 -10.10 -20.62 -24.22
N ALA A 46 -10.00 -21.86 -23.76
CA ALA A 46 -9.71 -23.02 -24.58
C ALA A 46 -11.01 -23.80 -24.87
N PRO A 47 -11.62 -23.66 -26.05
CA PRO A 47 -12.78 -24.45 -26.41
C PRO A 47 -12.36 -25.91 -26.62
N ALA A 48 -13.10 -26.85 -26.03
CA ALA A 48 -12.91 -28.29 -26.27
C ALA A 48 -13.51 -28.67 -27.64
N VAL A 49 -12.69 -28.70 -28.68
CA VAL A 49 -13.11 -29.04 -30.03
C VAL A 49 -13.07 -30.56 -30.20
N VAL A 50 -14.19 -31.15 -30.63
CA VAL A 50 -14.24 -32.58 -30.95
C VAL A 50 -13.45 -32.81 -32.24
N LYS A 51 -12.32 -33.53 -32.14
CA LYS A 51 -11.44 -33.83 -33.27
C LYS A 51 -10.96 -35.30 -33.26
N PRO A 52 -10.69 -35.90 -34.44
CA PRO A 52 -10.28 -37.30 -34.56
C PRO A 52 -8.79 -37.54 -34.23
N VAL A 53 -8.08 -36.53 -33.72
CA VAL A 53 -6.64 -36.58 -33.42
C VAL A 53 -6.36 -36.12 -31.99
N LEU A 54 -5.35 -36.70 -31.35
CA LEU A 54 -4.90 -36.29 -30.02
C LEU A 54 -4.06 -35.01 -30.11
N GLY A 55 -4.21 -34.11 -29.14
CA GLY A 55 -3.45 -32.86 -29.03
C GLY A 55 -4.30 -31.71 -28.47
N GLU A 56 -3.67 -30.68 -27.93
CA GLU A 56 -4.37 -29.50 -27.37
C GLU A 56 -5.06 -28.67 -28.48
N ASP A 57 -6.15 -28.00 -28.15
CA ASP A 57 -6.81 -27.06 -29.07
C ASP A 57 -6.16 -25.68 -29.02
N ALA A 58 -6.30 -24.92 -30.10
CA ALA A 58 -5.85 -23.52 -30.10
C ALA A 58 -6.73 -22.71 -29.13
N ALA A 59 -6.09 -22.03 -28.18
CA ALA A 59 -6.77 -21.09 -27.30
C ALA A 59 -7.31 -19.90 -28.09
N ILE A 60 -8.48 -19.39 -27.69
CA ILE A 60 -8.99 -18.10 -28.14
C ILE A 60 -8.06 -17.01 -27.58
N PRO A 61 -7.76 -15.94 -28.34
CA PRO A 61 -6.92 -14.85 -27.87
C PRO A 61 -7.33 -14.33 -26.49
N MET A 62 -6.33 -14.05 -25.66
CA MET A 62 -6.53 -13.56 -24.30
C MET A 62 -7.44 -12.32 -24.29
N THR A 63 -8.41 -12.33 -23.38
CA THR A 63 -9.31 -11.19 -23.13
C THR A 63 -9.08 -10.64 -21.72
N GLY A 64 -9.45 -9.38 -21.47
CA GLY A 64 -9.23 -8.75 -20.17
C GLY A 64 -7.76 -8.52 -19.84
N LEU A 65 -7.02 -7.88 -20.74
CA LEU A 65 -5.59 -7.69 -20.56
C LEU A 65 -5.31 -6.67 -19.45
N GLY A 66 -4.76 -7.14 -18.34
CA GLY A 66 -4.38 -6.35 -17.18
C GLY A 66 -2.89 -6.47 -16.88
N CYS A 67 -2.46 -5.74 -15.85
CA CYS A 67 -1.14 -5.89 -15.26
C CYS A 67 -1.20 -5.71 -13.75
N LYS A 68 -0.29 -6.36 -13.04
CA LYS A 68 -0.09 -6.16 -11.60
C LYS A 68 1.29 -5.60 -11.31
N ILE A 69 1.34 -4.65 -10.38
CA ILE A 69 2.54 -3.94 -9.98
C ILE A 69 2.58 -3.91 -8.46
N GLU A 70 3.61 -4.49 -7.87
CA GLU A 70 3.77 -4.59 -6.42
C GLU A 70 5.16 -4.13 -6.00
N PHE A 71 5.26 -3.39 -4.92
CA PHE A 71 6.53 -2.92 -4.37
C PHE A 71 6.37 -2.35 -2.96
N ASP A 72 7.50 -2.20 -2.27
CA ASP A 72 7.57 -1.63 -0.94
C ASP A 72 8.24 -0.24 -0.98
N VAL A 73 7.71 0.66 -0.15
CA VAL A 73 8.28 1.98 0.11
C VAL A 73 8.78 2.00 1.55
N PRO A 74 10.10 1.99 1.79
CA PRO A 74 10.62 2.09 3.16
C PRO A 74 10.37 3.49 3.71
N LEU A 75 10.19 3.61 5.03
CA LEU A 75 9.77 4.83 5.72
C LEU A 75 10.82 5.34 6.73
N PRO A 76 10.75 6.61 7.16
CA PRO A 76 9.71 7.62 6.86
C PRO A 76 9.89 8.36 5.52
N ASN A 77 11.05 8.26 4.86
CA ASN A 77 11.44 9.13 3.75
C ASN A 77 11.34 10.61 4.15
N ALA A 78 12.15 10.99 5.14
CA ALA A 78 12.17 12.33 5.70
C ALA A 78 12.25 13.41 4.61
N THR A 79 11.41 14.44 4.75
CA THR A 79 11.43 15.63 3.89
C THR A 79 11.38 16.89 4.76
N MET A 80 11.39 18.06 4.13
CA MET A 80 11.11 19.29 4.87
C MET A 80 9.62 19.32 5.28
N ALA A 81 9.32 19.81 6.48
CA ALA A 81 7.95 19.89 7.00
C ALA A 81 6.97 20.53 5.99
N GLY A 82 5.80 19.89 5.79
CA GLY A 82 4.80 20.32 4.82
C GLY A 82 5.24 20.23 3.35
N THR A 83 6.25 19.40 3.04
CA THR A 83 6.53 18.94 1.67
C THR A 83 5.67 17.72 1.38
N ILE A 84 5.09 17.67 0.19
CA ILE A 84 4.37 16.49 -0.27
C ILE A 84 5.42 15.39 -0.51
N PRO A 85 5.34 14.25 0.18
CA PRO A 85 6.26 13.15 -0.05
C PRO A 85 6.06 12.59 -1.46
N TRP A 86 7.13 12.11 -2.08
CA TRP A 86 7.06 11.53 -3.43
C TRP A 86 6.08 10.35 -3.51
N TRP A 87 5.93 9.56 -2.45
CA TRP A 87 5.00 8.43 -2.39
C TRP A 87 3.53 8.86 -2.25
N GLY A 88 3.22 10.14 -2.03
CA GLY A 88 1.85 10.64 -1.88
C GLY A 88 0.93 10.33 -3.05
N ARG A 89 1.47 10.37 -4.27
CA ARG A 89 0.74 9.95 -5.49
C ARG A 89 0.30 8.49 -5.46
N LEU A 90 1.07 7.61 -4.82
CA LEU A 90 0.74 6.20 -4.69
C LEU A 90 -0.46 6.01 -3.76
N MET A 91 -0.47 6.72 -2.62
CA MET A 91 -1.62 6.75 -1.71
C MET A 91 -2.89 7.19 -2.44
N ARG A 92 -2.80 8.23 -3.28
CA ARG A 92 -3.94 8.72 -4.07
C ARG A 92 -4.50 7.67 -5.02
N GLY A 93 -3.64 6.88 -5.67
CA GLY A 93 -4.04 5.72 -6.48
C GLY A 93 -4.65 4.56 -5.67
N CYS A 94 -4.48 4.52 -4.35
CA CYS A 94 -5.10 3.56 -3.44
C CYS A 94 -6.35 4.11 -2.74
N GLY A 95 -6.90 5.24 -3.21
CA GLY A 95 -8.15 5.80 -2.66
C GLY A 95 -7.98 6.67 -1.43
N TRP A 96 -6.86 7.40 -1.35
CA TRP A 96 -6.62 8.43 -0.35
C TRP A 96 -6.72 9.84 -0.96
N SER A 97 -7.21 10.80 -0.17
CA SER A 97 -7.04 12.23 -0.41
C SER A 97 -5.69 12.70 0.13
N GLU A 98 -5.22 13.85 -0.33
CA GLU A 98 -3.99 14.49 0.15
C GLU A 98 -4.29 15.95 0.49
N THR A 99 -4.04 16.33 1.74
CA THR A 99 -4.18 17.72 2.21
C THR A 99 -2.84 18.18 2.78
N ASN A 100 -2.15 19.05 2.05
CA ASN A 100 -0.89 19.63 2.50
C ASN A 100 -1.10 20.98 3.19
N THR A 101 -0.51 21.14 4.37
CA THR A 101 -0.32 22.43 5.04
C THR A 101 1.18 22.75 4.98
N PRO A 102 1.62 23.60 4.03
CA PRO A 102 3.03 23.92 3.84
C PRO A 102 3.71 24.36 5.14
N GLY A 103 4.93 23.88 5.37
CA GLY A 103 5.69 24.15 6.58
C GLY A 103 5.19 23.45 7.85
N THR A 104 4.08 22.69 7.79
CA THR A 104 3.50 22.01 8.96
C THR A 104 3.37 20.51 8.76
N LYS A 105 2.47 20.05 7.88
CA LYS A 105 2.16 18.62 7.75
C LYS A 105 1.40 18.31 6.45
N THR A 106 1.49 17.06 6.01
CA THR A 106 0.68 16.49 4.94
C THR A 106 -0.19 15.38 5.51
N ILE A 107 -1.50 15.47 5.31
CA ILE A 107 -2.48 14.48 5.80
C ILE A 107 -3.04 13.71 4.61
N TYR A 108 -3.06 12.39 4.75
CA TYR A 108 -3.77 11.47 3.87
C TYR A 108 -4.96 10.87 4.62
N ALA A 109 -6.16 11.05 4.06
CA ALA A 109 -7.41 10.51 4.59
C ALA A 109 -8.17 9.76 3.50
N LEU A 110 -8.92 8.72 3.86
CA LEU A 110 -9.64 7.90 2.89
C LEU A 110 -10.73 8.69 2.14
N VAL A 111 -10.93 8.36 0.87
CA VAL A 111 -12.08 8.85 0.09
C VAL A 111 -13.08 7.72 -0.16
N GLY A 112 -14.38 8.05 -0.19
CA GLY A 112 -15.44 7.08 -0.50
C GLY A 112 -15.83 7.01 -1.98
N SER A 113 -15.36 7.95 -2.80
CA SER A 113 -15.65 8.04 -4.23
C SER A 113 -14.62 8.94 -4.91
N GLY A 114 -14.68 9.06 -6.24
CA GLY A 114 -13.75 9.90 -7.00
C GLY A 114 -12.31 9.38 -6.96
N PHE A 115 -12.14 8.05 -6.87
CA PHE A 115 -10.84 7.41 -6.80
C PHE A 115 -9.97 7.79 -8.00
N GLU A 116 -8.82 8.38 -7.71
CA GLU A 116 -7.82 8.74 -8.72
C GLU A 116 -7.13 7.49 -9.26
N SER A 117 -6.53 7.62 -10.43
CA SER A 117 -5.79 6.55 -11.09
C SER A 117 -4.39 7.00 -11.46
N LEU A 118 -3.50 6.02 -11.61
CA LEU A 118 -2.10 6.24 -11.97
C LEU A 118 -1.78 5.63 -13.34
N THR A 119 -0.88 6.29 -14.05
CA THR A 119 -0.07 5.68 -15.10
C THR A 119 1.25 5.24 -14.49
N PHE A 120 1.60 3.97 -14.66
CA PHE A 120 2.92 3.43 -14.34
C PHE A 120 3.74 3.20 -15.59
N GLU A 121 5.03 3.49 -15.52
CA GLU A 121 6.01 3.09 -16.52
C GLU A 121 7.18 2.37 -15.86
N ALA A 122 7.44 1.15 -16.29
CA ALA A 122 8.54 0.33 -15.80
C ALA A 122 9.48 -0.01 -16.96
N TYR A 123 10.72 0.43 -16.85
CA TYR A 123 11.79 0.19 -17.80
C TYR A 123 12.66 -0.96 -17.28
N ARG A 124 12.90 -1.96 -18.12
CA ARG A 124 13.77 -3.12 -17.86
C ARG A 124 14.80 -3.19 -18.98
N ASP A 125 15.97 -2.59 -18.75
CA ASP A 125 17.13 -2.57 -19.65
C ASP A 125 16.81 -2.60 -21.16
N GLY A 126 16.09 -1.59 -21.64
CA GLY A 126 15.73 -1.43 -23.06
C GLY A 126 14.29 -1.83 -23.41
N VAL A 127 13.52 -2.36 -22.47
CA VAL A 127 12.09 -2.69 -22.65
C VAL A 127 11.23 -1.83 -21.73
N LYS A 128 10.20 -1.21 -22.30
CA LYS A 128 9.22 -0.38 -21.59
C LYS A 128 7.91 -1.15 -21.41
N HIS A 129 7.50 -1.27 -20.17
CA HIS A 129 6.15 -1.68 -19.77
C HIS A 129 5.38 -0.44 -19.32
N GLN A 130 4.13 -0.31 -19.75
CA GLN A 130 3.25 0.78 -19.34
C GLN A 130 1.90 0.22 -18.89
N ALA A 131 1.32 0.86 -17.89
CA ALA A 131 0.01 0.56 -17.36
C ALA A 131 -0.75 1.86 -17.12
N VAL A 132 -2.05 1.89 -17.42
CA VAL A 132 -2.92 3.06 -17.22
C VAL A 132 -4.13 2.68 -16.38
N GLY A 133 -4.86 3.66 -15.87
CA GLY A 133 -6.06 3.43 -15.05
C GLY A 133 -5.75 2.65 -13.77
N CYS A 134 -4.51 2.72 -13.28
CA CYS A 134 -4.06 1.86 -12.19
C CYS A 134 -4.66 2.33 -10.87
N ARG A 135 -5.25 1.38 -10.13
CA ARG A 135 -5.74 1.57 -8.77
C ARG A 135 -5.22 0.42 -7.90
N GLY A 136 -5.05 0.66 -6.61
CA GLY A 136 -4.34 -0.28 -5.75
C GLY A 136 -4.87 -0.41 -4.34
N ASP A 137 -4.21 -1.30 -3.60
CA ASP A 137 -4.34 -1.45 -2.15
C ASP A 137 -3.08 -0.92 -1.45
N TRP A 138 -3.22 -0.66 -0.15
CA TRP A 138 -2.17 -0.14 0.71
C TRP A 138 -2.13 -0.94 2.01
N SER A 139 -0.92 -1.26 2.47
CA SER A 139 -0.68 -1.66 3.85
C SER A 139 0.55 -0.99 4.43
N PHE A 140 0.55 -0.85 5.75
CA PHE A 140 1.68 -0.43 6.53
C PHE A 140 2.14 -1.58 7.41
N LYS A 141 3.46 -1.78 7.48
CA LYS A 141 4.09 -2.73 8.38
C LYS A 141 5.25 -2.06 9.11
N VAL A 142 5.38 -2.38 10.39
CA VAL A 142 6.58 -2.08 11.17
C VAL A 142 6.89 -3.26 12.08
N THR A 143 8.16 -3.63 12.13
CA THR A 143 8.69 -4.72 12.95
C THR A 143 9.85 -4.19 13.77
N ALA A 144 9.84 -4.40 15.08
CA ALA A 144 10.90 -3.98 15.99
C ALA A 144 12.27 -4.50 15.53
N ALA A 145 13.30 -3.67 15.61
CA ALA A 145 14.64 -3.90 15.06
C ALA A 145 14.71 -4.14 13.53
N GLY A 146 13.60 -3.96 12.82
CA GLY A 146 13.52 -3.97 11.37
C GLY A 146 13.27 -2.57 10.80
N GLU A 147 12.47 -2.50 9.74
CA GLU A 147 12.07 -1.27 9.06
C GLU A 147 10.56 -1.06 9.12
N ALA A 148 10.15 0.20 8.98
CA ALA A 148 8.77 0.55 8.67
C ALA A 148 8.63 0.65 7.14
N VAL A 149 7.60 0.01 6.57
CA VAL A 149 7.35 -0.02 5.13
C VAL A 149 5.87 0.20 4.82
N MET A 150 5.61 0.86 3.69
CA MET A 150 4.29 0.82 3.04
C MET A 150 4.38 -0.11 1.84
N HIS A 151 3.53 -1.13 1.83
CA HIS A 151 3.38 -2.02 0.70
C HIS A 151 2.24 -1.52 -0.19
N PHE A 152 2.49 -1.53 -1.50
CA PHE A 152 1.51 -1.15 -2.51
C PHE A 152 1.32 -2.28 -3.51
N ALA A 153 0.06 -2.58 -3.81
CA ALA A 153 -0.33 -3.54 -4.83
C ALA A 153 -1.33 -2.91 -5.79
N PHE A 154 -0.92 -2.68 -7.04
CA PHE A 154 -1.72 -2.03 -8.06
C PHE A 154 -2.17 -3.01 -9.14
N THR A 155 -3.41 -2.84 -9.59
CA THR A 155 -3.93 -3.44 -10.82
C THR A 155 -4.15 -2.33 -11.83
N GLY A 156 -3.73 -2.56 -13.08
CA GLY A 156 -3.82 -1.57 -14.17
C GLY A 156 -4.31 -2.18 -15.48
N LEU A 157 -4.74 -1.30 -16.39
CA LEU A 157 -5.04 -1.64 -17.77
C LEU A 157 -3.74 -1.80 -18.55
N TYR A 158 -3.61 -2.92 -19.25
CA TYR A 158 -2.43 -3.24 -20.04
C TYR A 158 -2.21 -2.22 -21.17
N LYS A 159 -0.94 -1.90 -21.44
CA LYS A 159 -0.50 -1.29 -22.69
C LYS A 159 0.54 -2.18 -23.38
N PRO A 160 0.56 -2.21 -24.72
CA PRO A 160 1.55 -2.98 -25.47
C PRO A 160 2.97 -2.68 -25.00
N VAL A 161 3.71 -3.75 -24.72
CA VAL A 161 5.12 -3.67 -24.37
C VAL A 161 5.90 -3.24 -25.61
N ALA A 162 6.82 -2.30 -25.44
CA ALA A 162 7.63 -1.76 -26.53
C ALA A 162 9.09 -1.64 -26.12
N ASP A 163 9.99 -1.65 -27.10
CA ASP A 163 11.39 -1.29 -26.85
C ASP A 163 11.48 0.20 -26.48
N GLY A 164 12.25 0.49 -25.44
CA GLY A 164 12.41 1.83 -24.89
C GLY A 164 13.67 1.91 -24.06
N ALA A 165 14.56 2.83 -24.42
CA ALA A 165 15.75 3.13 -23.64
C ALA A 165 15.38 3.54 -22.21
N LEU A 166 16.27 3.27 -21.24
CA LEU A 166 16.10 3.83 -19.90
C LEU A 166 15.98 5.36 -19.99
N PRO A 167 15.07 5.98 -19.23
CA PRO A 167 14.94 7.42 -19.21
C PRO A 167 16.25 8.07 -18.75
N SER A 168 16.77 9.01 -19.55
CA SER A 168 17.90 9.85 -19.14
C SER A 168 17.45 10.84 -18.06
N GLY A 169 18.39 11.25 -17.20
CA GLY A 169 18.07 12.18 -16.11
C GLY A 169 17.13 11.61 -15.04
N THR A 170 17.10 10.29 -14.87
CA THR A 170 16.36 9.65 -13.77
C THR A 170 16.94 10.10 -12.43
N VAL A 171 16.13 10.77 -11.61
CA VAL A 171 16.49 11.17 -10.26
C VAL A 171 15.63 10.37 -9.29
N LEU A 172 16.26 9.46 -8.54
CA LEU A 172 15.56 8.75 -7.48
C LEU A 172 15.39 9.66 -6.26
N PRO A 173 14.22 9.65 -5.61
CA PRO A 173 14.06 10.34 -4.34
C PRO A 173 14.99 9.74 -3.28
N ASN A 174 15.41 10.57 -2.32
CA ASN A 174 16.24 10.11 -1.20
C ASN A 174 15.44 9.15 -0.31
N LEU A 175 16.08 8.05 0.08
CA LEU A 175 15.53 7.08 1.03
C LEU A 175 16.17 7.32 2.39
N ASP A 176 15.61 8.24 3.17
CA ASP A 176 15.94 8.39 4.58
C ASP A 176 15.13 7.37 5.38
N ILE A 177 15.69 6.16 5.50
CA ILE A 177 15.11 5.03 6.22
C ILE A 177 15.56 5.08 7.67
N TYR A 178 14.62 4.95 8.60
CA TYR A 178 14.94 4.84 10.02
C TYR A 178 14.64 3.43 10.54
N PRO A 179 15.50 2.88 11.41
CA PRO A 179 15.21 1.60 12.03
C PRO A 179 13.98 1.72 12.94
N ALA A 180 13.21 0.65 13.04
CA ALA A 180 12.09 0.57 13.95
C ALA A 180 12.58 0.25 15.38
N ASP A 181 13.11 1.25 16.08
CA ASP A 181 13.62 1.13 17.44
C ASP A 181 12.98 2.16 18.41
N ALA A 182 13.42 2.17 19.66
CA ALA A 182 12.92 3.11 20.67
C ALA A 182 13.29 4.59 20.41
N THR A 183 14.20 4.87 19.47
CA THR A 183 14.57 6.24 19.07
C THR A 183 13.57 6.76 18.04
N TYR A 184 13.28 5.97 17.02
CA TYR A 184 12.47 6.39 15.88
C TYR A 184 11.01 5.94 15.97
N THR A 185 10.71 4.82 16.62
CA THR A 185 9.33 4.29 16.81
C THR A 185 8.96 4.30 18.29
N ASN A 186 9.05 5.49 18.90
CA ASN A 186 8.93 5.65 20.35
C ASN A 186 7.49 5.75 20.87
N SER A 187 6.49 5.64 20.00
CA SER A 187 5.09 5.79 20.38
C SER A 187 4.23 4.79 19.62
N PHE A 188 3.70 3.82 20.37
CA PHE A 188 2.59 2.97 19.97
C PHE A 188 1.57 2.98 21.11
N VAL A 189 0.37 3.48 20.83
CA VAL A 189 -0.71 3.63 21.79
C VAL A 189 -1.94 2.90 21.28
N LEU A 190 -2.52 2.02 22.10
CA LEU A 190 -3.70 1.23 21.77
C LEU A 190 -4.73 1.31 22.90
N HIS A 191 -5.96 1.71 22.59
CA HIS A 191 -7.01 2.04 23.57
C HIS A 191 -6.53 2.99 24.69
N GLY A 192 -5.65 3.95 24.34
CA GLY A 192 -5.11 4.94 25.29
C GLY A 192 -3.97 4.44 26.17
N VAL A 193 -3.47 3.22 25.95
CA VAL A 193 -2.35 2.64 26.70
C VAL A 193 -1.12 2.52 25.79
N SER A 194 0.03 2.99 26.25
CA SER A 194 1.32 2.78 25.57
C SER A 194 1.79 1.35 25.79
N LEU A 195 2.11 0.63 24.71
CA LEU A 195 2.52 -0.77 24.75
C LEU A 195 3.87 -0.98 24.05
N GLY A 196 4.65 -1.94 24.53
CA GLY A 196 5.88 -2.38 23.88
C GLY A 196 5.54 -3.12 22.58
N LEU A 197 5.73 -2.46 21.44
CA LEU A 197 5.38 -3.01 20.13
C LEU A 197 6.50 -3.90 19.59
N LYS A 198 6.15 -5.12 19.17
CA LYS A 198 7.03 -6.01 18.40
C LYS A 198 6.72 -5.95 16.91
N ASP A 199 5.46 -6.08 16.54
CA ASP A 199 5.02 -6.05 15.13
C ASP A 199 3.68 -5.33 15.02
N LEU A 200 3.51 -4.50 14.00
CA LEU A 200 2.22 -3.95 13.59
C LEU A 200 2.06 -4.07 12.09
N GLU A 201 0.92 -4.58 11.66
CA GLU A 201 0.46 -4.51 10.28
C GLU A 201 -0.94 -3.89 10.24
N ILE A 202 -1.14 -2.91 9.37
CA ILE A 202 -2.44 -2.28 9.09
C ILE A 202 -2.67 -2.36 7.58
N LYS A 203 -3.84 -2.85 7.16
CA LYS A 203 -4.24 -2.99 5.77
C LYS A 203 -5.47 -2.14 5.52
N LEU A 204 -5.48 -1.41 4.41
CA LEU A 204 -6.70 -0.78 3.92
C LEU A 204 -7.67 -1.85 3.40
N GLY A 205 -7.15 -2.88 2.72
CA GLY A 205 -7.93 -4.01 2.24
C GLY A 205 -8.90 -3.59 1.14
N ASN A 206 -8.42 -2.79 0.18
CA ASN A 206 -9.18 -2.42 -1.01
C ASN A 206 -9.51 -3.65 -1.86
N ASP A 207 -10.77 -3.73 -2.27
CA ASP A 207 -11.24 -4.68 -3.27
C ASP A 207 -11.08 -4.05 -4.67
N VAL A 208 -9.92 -4.31 -5.29
CA VAL A 208 -9.57 -3.79 -6.61
C VAL A 208 -9.97 -4.80 -7.69
N GLN A 209 -10.94 -4.45 -8.51
CA GLN A 209 -11.53 -5.35 -9.51
C GLN A 209 -11.25 -4.86 -10.93
N HIS A 210 -10.66 -5.73 -11.74
CA HIS A 210 -10.58 -5.55 -13.19
C HIS A 210 -11.91 -5.96 -13.82
N ARG A 211 -12.72 -4.98 -14.19
CA ARG A 211 -13.98 -5.19 -14.89
C ARG A 211 -13.75 -5.21 -16.38
N HIS A 212 -13.73 -6.41 -16.94
CA HIS A 212 -13.74 -6.64 -18.37
C HIS A 212 -15.18 -6.87 -18.85
N LEU A 213 -15.81 -5.83 -19.41
CA LEU A 213 -17.12 -5.90 -20.04
C LEU A 213 -16.97 -5.84 -21.56
N THR A 214 -17.93 -6.38 -22.31
CA THR A 214 -17.88 -6.44 -23.77
C THR A 214 -17.69 -5.07 -24.44
N ASN A 215 -18.14 -3.98 -23.81
CA ASN A 215 -18.09 -2.61 -24.35
C ASN A 215 -17.32 -1.62 -23.46
N ALA A 216 -16.71 -2.07 -22.37
CA ALA A 216 -16.01 -1.20 -21.43
C ALA A 216 -15.01 -1.98 -20.60
N GLU A 217 -13.86 -1.38 -20.34
CA GLU A 217 -12.83 -1.97 -19.50
C GLU A 217 -12.34 -0.94 -18.48
N ARG A 218 -12.29 -1.35 -17.22
CA ARG A 218 -11.84 -0.48 -16.12
C ARG A 218 -11.39 -1.28 -14.91
N ILE A 219 -10.60 -0.62 -14.08
CA ILE A 219 -10.17 -1.06 -12.76
C ILE A 219 -10.92 -0.22 -11.74
N ASP A 220 -11.73 -0.83 -10.89
CA ASP A 220 -12.52 -0.16 -9.85
C ASP A 220 -12.11 -0.61 -8.46
N ILE A 221 -12.06 0.32 -7.51
CA ILE A 221 -12.10 -0.02 -6.07
C ILE A 221 -13.58 -0.13 -5.71
N VAL A 222 -14.06 -1.33 -5.39
CA VAL A 222 -15.49 -1.61 -5.17
C VAL A 222 -15.86 -1.70 -3.70
N GLY A 223 -14.86 -1.77 -2.83
CA GLY A 223 -15.02 -1.79 -1.39
C GLY A 223 -13.66 -1.73 -0.71
N GLN A 224 -13.68 -1.58 0.61
CA GLN A 224 -12.50 -1.61 1.45
C GLN A 224 -12.86 -2.29 2.77
N LYS A 225 -11.93 -3.09 3.32
CA LYS A 225 -12.10 -3.77 4.60
C LYS A 225 -10.86 -3.56 5.48
N PRO A 226 -10.73 -2.37 6.11
CA PRO A 226 -9.59 -2.06 6.96
C PRO A 226 -9.43 -3.08 8.08
N SER A 227 -8.22 -3.60 8.23
CA SER A 227 -7.88 -4.62 9.22
C SER A 227 -6.43 -4.46 9.67
N GLY A 228 -6.04 -5.18 10.72
CA GLY A 228 -4.66 -5.20 11.13
C GLY A 228 -4.35 -6.30 12.14
N THR A 229 -3.09 -6.35 12.53
CA THR A 229 -2.59 -7.23 13.59
C THR A 229 -1.48 -6.49 14.32
N ALA A 230 -1.53 -6.49 15.65
CA ALA A 230 -0.45 -6.00 16.49
C ALA A 230 0.09 -7.12 17.38
N THR A 231 1.39 -7.22 17.54
CA THR A 231 2.04 -8.09 18.53
C THR A 231 2.74 -7.19 19.53
N VAL A 232 2.37 -7.29 20.80
CA VAL A 232 2.90 -6.48 21.89
C VAL A 232 3.48 -7.35 22.99
N GLU A 233 4.50 -6.87 23.71
CA GLU A 233 4.96 -7.52 24.94
C GLU A 233 3.76 -7.65 25.89
N GLU A 234 3.56 -8.84 26.47
CA GLU A 234 2.36 -9.13 27.25
C GLU A 234 2.24 -8.18 28.46
N PRO A 235 1.28 -7.25 28.47
CA PRO A 235 1.10 -6.35 29.60
C PRO A 235 0.34 -7.06 30.72
N SER A 236 0.46 -6.55 31.95
CA SER A 236 -0.41 -7.00 33.03
C SER A 236 -1.88 -6.70 32.69
N VAL A 237 -2.81 -7.56 33.12
CA VAL A 237 -4.25 -7.35 32.92
C VAL A 237 -4.73 -6.03 33.54
N ALA A 238 -4.11 -5.60 34.65
CA ALA A 238 -4.41 -4.31 35.27
C ALA A 238 -4.00 -3.11 34.40
N THR A 239 -2.95 -3.24 33.60
CA THR A 239 -2.48 -2.21 32.67
C THR A 239 -3.30 -2.21 31.39
N PHE A 240 -3.55 -3.39 30.81
CA PHE A 240 -4.26 -3.53 29.55
C PHE A 240 -5.00 -4.87 29.47
N ASP A 241 -6.27 -4.86 29.86
CA ASP A 241 -7.15 -6.03 29.76
C ASP A 241 -7.63 -6.24 28.31
N ALA A 242 -6.76 -6.85 27.49
CA ALA A 242 -7.08 -7.20 26.11
C ALA A 242 -8.26 -8.19 26.00
N TRP A 243 -8.44 -9.05 27.02
CA TRP A 243 -9.46 -10.09 27.05
C TRP A 243 -10.85 -9.51 27.23
N ALA A 244 -11.03 -8.62 28.20
CA ALA A 244 -12.30 -7.93 28.41
C ALA A 244 -12.67 -7.05 27.21
N LYS A 245 -11.67 -6.38 26.59
CA LYS A 245 -11.89 -5.59 25.36
C LYS A 245 -12.35 -6.47 24.19
N ALA A 246 -11.73 -7.63 24.01
CA ALA A 246 -12.12 -8.59 22.98
C ALA A 246 -13.51 -9.19 23.21
N GLN A 247 -13.84 -9.54 24.46
CA GLN A 247 -15.15 -10.12 24.81
C GLN A 247 -16.29 -9.12 24.65
N SER A 248 -16.06 -7.85 25.05
CA SER A 248 -17.07 -6.80 24.94
C SER A 248 -17.17 -6.18 23.54
N GLY A 249 -16.17 -6.40 22.68
CA GLY A 249 -16.05 -5.67 21.41
C GLY A 249 -15.85 -4.17 21.61
N ALA A 250 -15.23 -3.77 22.73
CA ALA A 250 -14.92 -2.37 22.98
C ALA A 250 -14.05 -1.81 21.85
N ALA A 251 -14.35 -0.59 21.40
CA ALA A 251 -13.55 0.11 20.41
C ALA A 251 -12.72 1.21 21.08
N GLY A 252 -11.50 1.43 20.62
CA GLY A 252 -10.63 2.52 21.08
C GLY A 252 -9.65 2.94 19.99
N ALA A 253 -8.94 4.04 20.22
CA ALA A 253 -7.98 4.54 19.24
C ALA A 253 -6.71 3.68 19.19
N LEU A 254 -6.10 3.61 18.01
CA LEU A 254 -4.73 3.15 17.79
C LEU A 254 -3.95 4.31 17.18
N GLU A 255 -2.76 4.60 17.71
CA GLU A 255 -1.82 5.54 17.11
C GLU A 255 -0.40 4.96 17.15
N ILE A 256 0.33 5.13 16.06
CA ILE A 256 1.76 4.86 16.00
C ILE A 256 2.48 6.04 15.35
N LYS A 257 3.65 6.38 15.89
CA LYS A 257 4.56 7.37 15.31
C LYS A 257 5.91 6.73 15.00
N HIS A 258 6.39 6.98 13.78
CA HIS A 258 7.71 6.56 13.30
C HIS A 258 8.47 7.73 12.69
N GLY A 259 9.68 8.02 13.18
CA GLY A 259 10.62 9.06 12.75
C GLY A 259 10.76 10.26 13.69
N LEU A 260 11.65 11.20 13.36
CA LEU A 260 12.15 12.24 14.28
C LEU A 260 11.72 13.67 13.94
N GLY A 261 10.69 14.16 14.61
CA GLY A 261 10.32 15.57 14.56
C GLY A 261 9.69 15.98 13.23
N SER A 262 9.61 17.29 12.99
CA SER A 262 8.76 17.79 11.92
C SER A 262 9.33 17.60 10.51
N GLY A 263 8.49 17.17 9.56
CA GLY A 263 8.79 16.71 8.20
C GLY A 263 9.37 15.30 8.13
N LYS A 264 9.62 14.68 9.28
CA LYS A 264 10.41 13.45 9.39
C LYS A 264 9.73 12.38 10.24
N SER A 265 8.50 12.63 10.69
CA SER A 265 7.70 11.66 11.42
C SER A 265 6.44 11.30 10.63
N LEU A 266 6.24 10.01 10.40
CA LEU A 266 4.97 9.45 9.96
C LEU A 266 4.13 9.08 11.19
N VAL A 267 2.87 9.48 11.20
CA VAL A 267 1.88 9.06 12.19
C VAL A 267 0.75 8.34 11.49
N ILE A 268 0.42 7.15 11.97
CA ILE A 268 -0.78 6.42 11.54
C ILE A 268 -1.74 6.40 12.71
N ALA A 269 -2.93 6.93 12.47
CA ALA A 269 -3.99 7.01 13.47
C ALA A 269 -5.24 6.29 12.97
N CYS A 270 -5.79 5.43 13.82
CA CYS A 270 -7.08 4.78 13.62
C CYS A 270 -7.97 5.19 14.79
N PRO A 271 -9.05 5.97 14.57
CA PRO A 271 -9.85 6.52 15.67
C PRO A 271 -10.64 5.43 16.42
N ARG A 272 -10.99 4.33 15.76
CA ARG A 272 -11.74 3.21 16.34
C ARG A 272 -11.22 1.87 15.86
N VAL A 273 -10.68 1.10 16.78
CA VAL A 273 -10.17 -0.26 16.57
C VAL A 273 -10.81 -1.18 17.61
N GLN A 274 -11.27 -2.34 17.18
CA GLN A 274 -11.70 -3.44 18.05
C GLN A 274 -10.65 -4.54 18.02
N ILE A 275 -10.40 -5.12 19.20
CA ILE A 275 -9.49 -6.25 19.37
C ILE A 275 -10.29 -7.54 19.15
N GLY A 276 -9.78 -8.42 18.28
CA GLY A 276 -10.28 -9.76 18.06
C GLY A 276 -9.81 -10.72 19.15
N LYS A 277 -9.72 -12.02 18.85
CA LYS A 277 -9.27 -13.03 19.82
C LYS A 277 -7.76 -12.87 20.09
N PRO A 278 -7.32 -12.46 21.31
CA PRO A 278 -5.90 -12.38 21.62
C PRO A 278 -5.29 -13.79 21.64
N GLY A 279 -4.03 -13.90 21.24
CA GLY A 279 -3.26 -15.14 21.25
C GLY A 279 -1.88 -14.93 21.86
N PHE A 280 -1.34 -15.95 22.51
CA PHE A 280 0.02 -15.91 23.05
C PHE A 280 1.05 -16.23 21.98
N SER A 281 2.21 -15.62 22.12
CA SER A 281 3.44 -15.97 21.40
C SER A 281 4.63 -15.80 22.34
N ASP A 282 5.68 -16.59 22.12
CA ASP A 282 6.93 -16.49 22.88
C ASP A 282 8.04 -15.93 21.98
N ASP A 283 8.92 -15.12 22.56
CA ASP A 283 10.18 -14.75 21.95
C ASP A 283 11.28 -14.71 23.00
N ALA A 284 12.26 -15.58 22.86
CA ALA A 284 13.38 -15.73 23.79
C ALA A 284 12.95 -15.87 25.27
N GLY A 285 11.82 -16.54 25.55
CA GLY A 285 11.29 -16.72 26.90
C GLY A 285 10.49 -15.54 27.45
N VAL A 286 10.27 -14.49 26.64
CA VAL A 286 9.38 -13.37 26.97
C VAL A 286 8.03 -13.59 26.28
N SER A 287 6.95 -13.42 27.03
CA SER A 287 5.59 -13.57 26.51
C SER A 287 5.13 -12.33 25.75
N PHE A 288 4.49 -12.57 24.62
CA PHE A 288 3.89 -11.56 23.75
C PHE A 288 2.42 -11.92 23.48
N LEU A 289 1.63 -10.88 23.23
CA LEU A 289 0.22 -10.98 22.90
C LEU A 289 0.00 -10.53 21.45
N GLY A 290 -0.46 -11.47 20.61
CA GLY A 290 -0.96 -11.21 19.27
C GLY A 290 -2.41 -10.74 19.32
N LEU A 291 -2.68 -9.58 18.72
CA LEU A 291 -3.94 -8.87 18.74
C LEU A 291 -4.45 -8.68 17.32
N PRO A 292 -5.39 -9.51 16.83
CA PRO A 292 -6.10 -9.23 15.59
C PRO A 292 -6.92 -7.94 15.75
N LEU A 293 -6.88 -7.05 14.77
CA LEU A 293 -7.51 -5.73 14.82
C LEU A 293 -8.57 -5.60 13.73
N ARG A 294 -9.74 -5.10 14.11
CA ARG A 294 -10.76 -4.61 13.16
C ARG A 294 -10.72 -3.10 13.20
N VAL A 295 -10.42 -2.47 12.07
CA VAL A 295 -10.29 -1.02 11.98
C VAL A 295 -11.61 -0.45 11.44
N LEU A 296 -12.20 0.49 12.18
CA LEU A 296 -13.56 0.97 11.97
C LEU A 296 -13.57 2.48 11.72
N ASN A 297 -14.54 2.94 10.94
CA ASN A 297 -14.84 4.37 10.85
C ASN A 297 -15.30 4.91 12.20
N SER A 298 -15.03 6.19 12.47
CA SER A 298 -15.48 6.88 13.67
C SER A 298 -17.01 6.87 13.80
N ALA A 299 -17.70 7.02 12.67
CA ALA A 299 -19.15 6.99 12.53
C ALA A 299 -19.58 6.27 11.23
N GLN A 300 -20.86 5.90 11.13
CA GLN A 300 -21.38 5.21 9.93
C GLN A 300 -21.32 6.04 8.65
N THR A 301 -21.29 7.37 8.78
CA THR A 301 -21.23 8.32 7.65
C THR A 301 -19.83 8.84 7.38
N ALA A 302 -18.83 8.43 8.17
CA ALA A 302 -17.45 8.89 8.03
C ALA A 302 -16.63 7.91 7.19
N HIS A 303 -15.64 8.43 6.48
CA HIS A 303 -14.61 7.67 5.74
C HIS A 303 -13.24 7.95 6.37
N ASP A 304 -13.08 7.63 7.64
CA ASP A 304 -11.94 8.06 8.47
C ASP A 304 -11.32 6.93 9.30
N ALA A 305 -11.55 5.68 8.90
CA ALA A 305 -11.01 4.50 9.59
C ALA A 305 -9.49 4.56 9.81
N ILE A 306 -8.75 5.17 8.89
CA ILE A 306 -7.30 5.35 8.97
C ILE A 306 -6.94 6.75 8.47
N THR A 307 -6.03 7.42 9.17
CA THR A 307 -5.37 8.65 8.72
C THR A 307 -3.86 8.45 8.77
N VAL A 308 -3.18 8.88 7.72
CA VAL A 308 -1.70 8.89 7.67
C VAL A 308 -1.26 10.35 7.62
N THR A 309 -0.43 10.77 8.56
CA THR A 309 0.10 12.13 8.62
C THR A 309 1.62 12.10 8.53
N LEU A 310 2.18 12.80 7.56
CA LEU A 310 3.59 13.16 7.56
C LEU A 310 3.69 14.53 8.24
N GLN A 311 4.33 14.59 9.41
CA GLN A 311 4.48 15.82 10.17
C GLN A 311 5.89 16.09 10.58
#